data_AF-A0A4Q7FL05-F1
#
_entry.id   AF-A0A4Q7FL05-F1
#
_cell.length_a   1.000
_cell.length_b   1.000
_cell.length_c   1.000
_cell.angle_alpha   90.00
_cell.angle_beta   90.00
_cell.angle_gamma   90.00
#
_symmetry.space_group_name_H-M   'P 1'
#
loop_
_entity.id
_entity.type
_entity.pdbx_description
1 polymer ?
#
loop_
_entity_poly.entity_id
_entity_poly.type
_entity_poly.pdbx_seq_one_letter_code
_entity_poly.pdbx_strand_id
1 'polypeptide(L)'
;MVKIYKICPASAWREAERQGVYRGSADDARDGFIHFSTAAQVPETLRKHYAGQRALFLVEVDGDALGSELRWERSRNDELFPHLYSELDLGAVIAVMNLNIRSDGSHDVPELLP
;
A
#
# COMPACT_ATOMS: atom_id res chain seq x y z
N MET A 1 1.59 9.30 -14.77
CA MET A 1 1.44 8.09 -13.97
C MET A 1 1.69 8.45 -12.53
N VAL A 2 0.62 8.63 -11.76
CA VAL A 2 0.71 8.79 -10.32
C VAL A 2 0.97 7.43 -9.68
N LYS A 3 2.06 7.30 -8.93
CA LYS A 3 2.40 6.06 -8.23
C LYS A 3 1.90 6.10 -6.80
N ILE A 4 1.19 5.05 -6.40
CA ILE A 4 0.70 4.88 -5.02
C ILE A 4 1.13 3.52 -4.50
N TYR A 5 1.20 3.40 -3.18
CA TYR A 5 1.85 2.28 -2.53
C TYR A 5 0.96 1.62 -1.48
N LYS A 6 0.86 0.29 -1.54
CA LYS A 6 0.24 -0.53 -0.49
C LYS A 6 1.30 -1.33 0.25
N ILE A 7 1.24 -1.31 1.57
CA ILE A 7 2.00 -2.24 2.41
C ILE A 7 1.04 -3.35 2.83
N CYS A 8 1.44 -4.60 2.64
CA CYS A 8 0.63 -5.74 3.08
C CYS A 8 1.49 -6.95 3.49
N PRO A 9 0.95 -7.86 4.31
CA PRO A 9 1.59 -9.15 4.57
C PRO A 9 1.78 -9.96 3.29
N ALA A 10 2.92 -10.63 3.17
CA ALA A 10 3.25 -11.47 2.01
C ALA A 10 2.24 -12.60 1.79
N SER A 11 1.63 -13.11 2.86
CA SER A 11 0.55 -14.10 2.77
C SER A 11 -0.69 -13.54 2.10
N ALA A 12 -1.10 -12.31 2.46
CA ALA A 12 -2.26 -11.64 1.88
C ALA A 12 -2.02 -11.31 0.40
N TRP A 13 -0.82 -10.85 0.04
CA TRP A 13 -0.46 -10.62 -1.36
C TRP A 13 -0.50 -11.89 -2.20
N ARG A 14 0.11 -12.98 -1.70
CA ARG A 14 0.11 -14.26 -2.42
C ARG A 14 -1.29 -14.84 -2.62
N GLU A 15 -2.21 -14.56 -1.69
CA GLU A 15 -3.62 -14.90 -1.91
C GLU A 15 -4.23 -14.04 -3.02
N ALA A 16 -3.98 -12.74 -3.01
CA ALA A 16 -4.43 -11.86 -4.09
C ALA A 16 -3.90 -12.27 -5.46
N GLU A 17 -2.64 -12.71 -5.56
CA GLU A 17 -2.07 -13.28 -6.80
C GLU A 17 -2.85 -14.51 -7.28
N ARG A 18 -3.31 -15.38 -6.36
CA ARG A 18 -4.13 -16.55 -6.72
C ARG A 18 -5.54 -16.16 -7.18
N GLN A 19 -6.11 -15.10 -6.61
CA GLN A 19 -7.47 -14.65 -6.90
C GLN A 19 -7.52 -13.64 -8.06
N GLY A 20 -6.38 -13.08 -8.48
CA GLY A 20 -6.30 -11.98 -9.44
C GLY A 20 -6.75 -10.62 -8.88
N VAL A 21 -7.06 -10.53 -7.59
CA VAL A 21 -7.61 -9.33 -6.96
C VAL A 21 -7.18 -9.21 -5.49
N TYR A 22 -6.81 -8.00 -5.06
CA TYR A 22 -6.51 -7.68 -3.67
C TYR A 22 -7.68 -6.93 -3.00
N ARG A 23 -8.25 -7.53 -1.96
CA ARG A 23 -9.49 -7.07 -1.30
C ARG A 23 -9.24 -6.17 -0.08
N GLY A 24 -8.00 -5.80 0.19
CA GLY A 24 -7.63 -5.03 1.38
C GLY A 24 -7.28 -5.87 2.60
N SER A 25 -6.86 -5.18 3.65
CA SER A 25 -6.63 -5.66 5.00
C SER A 25 -7.90 -5.57 5.87
N ALA A 26 -7.82 -6.03 7.12
CA ALA A 26 -8.92 -5.89 8.07
C ALA A 26 -9.28 -4.42 8.37
N ASP A 27 -8.28 -3.53 8.43
CA ASP A 27 -8.50 -2.10 8.61
C ASP A 27 -9.19 -1.50 7.38
N ASP A 28 -8.75 -1.86 6.17
CA ASP A 28 -9.39 -1.42 4.92
C ASP A 28 -10.86 -1.84 4.85
N ALA A 29 -11.16 -3.08 5.25
CA ALA A 29 -12.53 -3.58 5.27
C ALA A 29 -13.41 -2.88 6.32
N ARG A 30 -12.84 -2.53 7.49
CA ARG A 30 -13.54 -1.76 8.52
C ARG A 30 -13.84 -0.34 8.06
N ASP A 31 -12.88 0.28 7.39
CA ASP A 31 -12.95 1.70 7.04
C ASP A 31 -13.65 1.93 5.68
N GLY A 32 -13.84 0.87 4.89
CA GLY A 32 -14.65 0.85 3.67
C GLY A 32 -13.89 1.19 2.38
N PHE A 33 -12.57 1.27 2.45
CA PHE A 33 -11.68 1.55 1.32
C PHE A 33 -10.28 1.01 1.57
N ILE A 34 -9.52 0.73 0.52
CA ILE A 34 -8.13 0.31 0.62
C ILE A 34 -7.24 1.54 0.78
N HIS A 35 -6.51 1.60 1.90
CA HIS A 35 -5.54 2.65 2.17
C HIS A 35 -4.28 2.45 1.32
N PHE A 36 -3.89 3.49 0.60
CA PHE A 36 -2.58 3.61 -0.03
C PHE A 36 -1.79 4.77 0.58
N SER A 37 -0.53 4.89 0.19
CA SER A 37 0.35 6.01 0.55
C SER A 37 1.05 6.51 -0.72
N THR A 38 1.41 7.79 -0.74
CA THR A 38 2.41 8.31 -1.69
C THR A 38 3.81 7.83 -1.31
N ALA A 39 4.78 7.96 -2.23
CA ALA A 39 6.19 7.66 -1.96
C ALA A 39 6.70 8.33 -0.67
N ALA A 40 6.37 9.62 -0.48
CA ALA A 40 6.79 10.39 0.69
C ALA A 40 6.14 9.92 2.01
N GLN A 41 4.96 9.30 1.94
CA GLN A 41 4.20 8.84 3.10
C GLN A 41 4.62 7.43 3.57
N VAL A 42 5.17 6.60 2.68
CA VAL A 42 5.54 5.20 2.97
C VAL A 42 6.41 5.05 4.23
N PRO A 43 7.50 5.83 4.44
CA PRO A 43 8.35 5.66 5.63
C PRO A 43 7.60 5.87 6.95
N GLU A 44 6.73 6.88 7.03
CA GLU A 44 5.97 7.16 8.24
C GLU A 44 4.84 6.13 8.43
N THR A 45 4.19 5.68 7.35
CA THR A 45 3.20 4.59 7.40
C THR A 45 3.82 3.30 7.94
N LEU A 46 5.01 2.91 7.46
CA LEU A 46 5.75 1.76 7.98
C LEU A 46 6.03 1.90 9.48
N ARG A 47 6.56 3.06 9.89
CA ARG A 47 6.90 3.31 11.30
C ARG A 47 5.67 3.26 12.21
N LYS A 48 4.51 3.76 11.78
CA LYS A 48 3.31 3.84 12.62
C LYS A 48 2.55 2.53 12.71
N HIS A 49 2.45 1.79 11.61
CA HIS A 49 1.52 0.65 11.52
C HIS A 49 2.22 -0.71 11.42
N TYR A 50 3.48 -0.74 10.99
CA TYR A 50 4.17 -1.97 10.62
C TYR A 50 5.48 -2.21 11.37
N ALA A 51 5.86 -1.35 12.31
CA ALA A 51 7.09 -1.50 13.10
C ALA A 51 7.23 -2.91 13.72
N GLY A 52 8.40 -3.54 13.56
CA GLY A 52 8.66 -4.88 14.06
C GLY A 52 8.05 -6.04 13.25
N GLN A 53 7.19 -5.76 12.27
CA GLN A 53 6.55 -6.79 11.45
C GLN A 53 7.48 -7.31 10.35
N ARG A 54 7.36 -8.60 10.04
CA ARG A 54 8.17 -9.31 9.05
C ARG A 54 7.28 -9.76 7.88
N ALA A 55 7.94 -10.19 6.81
CA ALA A 55 7.27 -10.75 5.63
C ALA A 55 6.20 -9.79 5.09
N LEU A 56 6.62 -8.55 4.85
CA LEU A 56 5.79 -7.51 4.23
C LEU A 56 6.24 -7.28 2.79
N PHE A 57 5.29 -6.93 1.94
CA PHE A 57 5.55 -6.37 0.63
C PHE A 57 5.16 -4.91 0.58
N LEU A 58 5.91 -4.16 -0.23
CA LEU A 58 5.52 -2.86 -0.76
C LEU A 58 5.07 -3.06 -2.21
N VAL A 59 3.79 -2.81 -2.46
CA VAL A 59 3.16 -2.96 -3.78
C VAL A 59 3.02 -1.57 -4.39
N GLU A 60 3.66 -1.36 -5.53
CA GLU A 60 3.56 -0.15 -6.34
C GLU A 60 2.42 -0.31 -7.36
N VAL A 61 1.53 0.68 -7.41
CA VAL A 61 0.31 0.65 -8.24
C VAL A 61 0.23 1.91 -9.09
N ASP A 62 -0.22 1.74 -10.33
CA ASP A 62 -0.61 2.84 -11.21
C ASP A 62 -1.93 3.43 -10.74
N GLY A 63 -1.87 4.59 -10.08
CA GLY A 63 -3.05 5.29 -9.59
C GLY A 63 -3.93 5.85 -10.71
N ASP A 64 -3.37 6.15 -11.88
CA ASP A 64 -4.14 6.68 -13.02
C ASP A 64 -5.06 5.60 -13.61
N ALA A 65 -4.65 4.32 -13.51
CA ALA A 65 -5.43 3.16 -13.96
C ALA A 65 -6.66 2.86 -13.08
N LEU A 66 -6.73 3.40 -11.87
CA LEU A 66 -7.81 3.14 -10.92
C LEU A 66 -9.04 4.06 -11.10
N GLY A 67 -8.93 5.08 -11.95
CA GLY A 67 -10.04 5.94 -12.34
C GLY A 67 -10.74 6.62 -11.16
N SER A 68 -12.08 6.66 -11.19
CA SER A 68 -12.92 7.36 -10.21
C SER A 68 -13.01 6.68 -8.83
N GLU A 69 -12.59 5.42 -8.74
CA GLU A 69 -12.62 4.69 -7.47
C GLU A 69 -11.47 5.10 -6.56
N LEU A 70 -10.39 5.67 -7.12
CA LEU A 70 -9.31 6.26 -6.35
C LEU A 70 -9.66 7.70 -5.96
N ARG A 71 -9.73 7.97 -4.66
CA ARG A 71 -9.99 9.28 -4.10
C ARG A 71 -8.80 9.77 -3.28
N TRP A 72 -8.52 11.06 -3.39
CA TRP A 72 -7.50 11.72 -2.59
C TRP A 72 -8.18 12.49 -1.47
N GLU A 73 -8.02 12.01 -0.24
CA GLU A 73 -8.72 12.55 0.92
C GLU A 73 -7.75 12.98 1.99
N ARG A 74 -8.09 14.06 2.71
CA ARG A 74 -7.28 14.53 3.82
C ARG A 74 -7.34 13.53 4.95
N SER A 75 -6.18 13.19 5.48
CA SER A 75 -6.05 12.29 6.63
C SER A 75 -5.03 12.90 7.59
N ARG A 76 -3.96 12.16 7.89
CA ARG A 76 -2.93 12.58 8.82
C ARG A 76 -2.19 13.83 8.35
N ASN A 77 -1.89 14.73 9.29
CA ASN A 77 -1.12 15.96 9.05
C ASN A 77 -1.72 16.88 7.98
N ASP A 78 -3.04 16.81 7.73
CA ASP A 78 -3.72 17.52 6.62
C ASP A 78 -3.21 17.14 5.21
N GLU A 79 -2.43 16.05 5.10
CA GLU A 79 -1.97 15.53 3.82
C GLU A 79 -3.06 14.70 3.13
N LEU A 80 -3.02 14.70 1.80
CA LEU A 80 -3.88 13.85 0.98
C LEU A 80 -3.32 12.43 0.93
N PHE A 81 -4.15 11.46 1.29
CA PHE A 81 -3.86 10.04 1.13
C PHE A 81 -4.74 9.45 0.01
N PRO A 82 -4.19 8.55 -0.82
CA PRO A 82 -4.97 7.82 -1.81
C PRO A 82 -5.78 6.71 -1.14
N HIS A 83 -7.09 6.70 -1.36
CA HIS A 83 -8.04 5.69 -0.88
C HIS A 83 -8.79 5.09 -2.05
N LEU A 84 -8.75 3.77 -2.20
CA LEU A 84 -9.44 3.06 -3.27
C LEU A 84 -10.77 2.49 -2.76
N TYR A 85 -11.88 2.92 -3.35
CA TYR A 85 -13.25 2.50 -3.03
C TYR A 85 -13.70 1.26 -3.83
N SER A 86 -12.74 0.41 -4.18
CA SER A 86 -12.96 -0.86 -4.85
C SER A 86 -11.93 -1.88 -4.39
N GLU A 87 -12.07 -3.11 -4.85
CA GLU A 87 -10.96 -4.07 -4.82
C GLU A 87 -9.87 -3.61 -5.79
N LEU A 88 -8.61 -3.95 -5.51
CA LEU A 88 -7.49 -3.67 -6.40
C LEU A 88 -7.34 -4.80 -7.42
N ASP A 89 -7.61 -4.50 -8.69
CA ASP A 89 -7.23 -5.36 -9.81
C ASP A 89 -5.70 -5.41 -9.93
N LEU A 90 -5.13 -6.62 -9.97
CA LEU A 90 -3.68 -6.80 -10.08
C LEU A 90 -3.09 -6.31 -11.42
N GLY A 91 -3.93 -6.09 -12.44
CA GLY A 91 -3.52 -5.45 -13.69
C GLY A 91 -3.04 -4.00 -13.53
N ALA A 92 -3.41 -3.31 -12.44
CA ALA A 92 -2.91 -1.98 -12.12
C ALA A 92 -1.56 -1.99 -11.36
N VAL A 93 -1.03 -3.16 -11.03
CA VAL A 93 0.19 -3.30 -10.22
C VAL A 93 1.42 -3.20 -11.10
N ILE A 94 2.34 -2.30 -10.73
CA ILE A 94 3.58 -2.04 -11.46
C ILE A 94 4.71 -2.94 -10.94
N ALA A 95 4.84 -3.03 -9.61
CA ALA A 95 5.92 -3.76 -8.97
C ALA A 95 5.54 -4.24 -7.56
N VAL A 96 6.20 -5.31 -7.12
CA VAL A 96 6.08 -5.85 -5.76
C VAL A 96 7.49 -6.00 -5.19
N MET A 97 7.75 -5.33 -4.06
CA MET A 97 9.07 -5.27 -3.44
C MET A 97 9.04 -5.86 -2.04
N ASN A 98 10.05 -6.64 -1.67
CA ASN A 98 10.23 -7.12 -0.30
C ASN A 98 10.59 -5.95 0.63
N LEU A 99 9.89 -5.82 1.75
CA LEU A 99 10.28 -4.91 2.83
C LEU A 99 11.11 -5.67 3.85
N ASN A 100 12.43 -5.51 3.76
CA ASN A 100 13.35 -6.11 4.72
C ASN A 100 13.30 -5.36 6.05
N ILE A 101 13.23 -6.12 7.15
CA ILE A 101 13.29 -5.56 8.50
C ILE A 101 14.75 -5.49 8.97
N ARG A 102 15.10 -4.38 9.62
CA ARG A 102 16.39 -4.18 10.29
C ARG A 102 16.36 -4.71 11.72
N SER A 103 17.53 -4.80 12.34
CA SER A 103 17.67 -5.26 13.73
C SER A 103 16.95 -4.37 14.76
N ASP A 104 16.73 -3.09 14.44
CA ASP A 104 16.02 -2.13 15.29
C ASP A 104 14.48 -2.14 15.10
N GLY A 105 13.97 -3.02 14.24
CA GLY A 105 12.54 -3.14 13.94
C GLY A 105 12.02 -2.17 12.88
N SER A 106 12.86 -1.29 12.33
CA SER A 106 12.55 -0.47 11.16
C SER A 106 12.66 -1.27 9.84
N HIS A 107 12.15 -0.72 8.74
CA HIS A 107 12.22 -1.36 7.42
C HIS A 107 13.17 -0.61 6.49
N ASP A 108 13.86 -1.36 5.64
CA ASP A 108 14.54 -0.82 4.46
C ASP A 108 13.48 -0.38 3.45
N VAL A 109 13.32 0.94 3.31
CA VAL A 109 12.46 1.52 2.29
C VAL A 109 13.29 1.68 1.03
N PRO A 110 12.89 1.09 -0.12
CA PRO A 110 13.57 1.32 -1.38
C PRO A 110 13.49 2.79 -1.79
N GLU A 111 14.36 3.23 -2.70
CA GLU A 111 14.24 4.56 -3.29
C GLU A 111 12.98 4.61 -4.16
N LEU A 112 12.00 5.40 -3.72
CA LEU A 112 10.72 5.59 -4.39
C LEU A 112 10.71 6.95 -5.09
N LEU A 113 10.43 6.94 -6.38
CA LEU A 113 10.28 8.17 -7.14
C LEU A 113 8.87 8.75 -6.92
N PRO A 114 8.74 10.09 -6.79
CA PRO A 114 7.45 10.77 -6.73
C PRO A 114 6.59 10.54 -7.97
#